data_AF-A0A0K9HN75-F1
#
_entry.id   AF-A0A0K9HN75-F1
#
_cell.length_a   1.000
_cell.length_b   1.000
_cell.length_c   1.000
_cell.angle_alpha   90.00
_cell.angle_beta   90.00
_cell.angle_gamma   90.00
#
_symmetry.space_group_name_H-M   'P 1'
#
loop_
_entity.id
_entity.type
_entity.pdbx_description
1 polymer ?
#
loop_
_entity_poly.entity_id
_entity_poly.type
_entity_poly.pdbx_seq_one_letter_code
_entity_poly.pdbx_strand_id
1 'polypeptide(L)'
;MDKEKEAKISRVLKLYDTFRKGGVINKKRTADELGVNERTVQRDIDDIRMFLSNNCAGEEILYDFSKKGYYLSGFVKNPLTGVELLSIIKIILESRAFCKSEMNGLIDALLSQATEEDRKFIKAIIGNELIHFQPLQHNKPLLKMIWDIGFSIRNKQMIEITYERMDGKESVRIVKPVSIIFSEYYFYLIAFIKDSEYQSPAFFRVDRIKHFKLLQEKFKYSEKDRIEEGELRKRIQFMYAGDLMTIRFKFFGLSLSAVLDRFPNAKVIEKLPEGWLIEAEVYGKGCMMWLLSQGERVEVISPQSLRDEMKRTIQLMADKYN
;
A
#
# COMPACT_ATOMS: atom_id res chain seq x y z
N MET A 1 -53.59 9.47 -3.35
CA MET A 1 -52.92 8.74 -2.25
C MET A 1 -51.52 8.27 -2.65
N ASP A 2 -51.31 7.76 -3.88
CA ASP A 2 -49.97 7.31 -4.32
C ASP A 2 -48.93 8.42 -4.48
N LYS A 3 -49.29 9.58 -5.05
CA LYS A 3 -48.33 10.68 -5.28
C LYS A 3 -47.72 11.26 -4.00
N GLU A 4 -48.50 11.40 -2.92
CA GLU A 4 -47.97 11.91 -1.63
C GLU A 4 -47.06 10.89 -0.96
N LYS A 5 -47.38 9.60 -1.10
CA LYS A 5 -46.57 8.50 -0.57
C LYS A 5 -45.24 8.39 -1.32
N GLU A 6 -45.26 8.46 -2.64
CA GLU A 6 -44.05 8.53 -3.48
C GLU A 6 -43.19 9.74 -3.15
N ALA A 7 -43.80 10.93 -3.00
CA ALA A 7 -43.09 12.15 -2.62
C ALA A 7 -42.43 12.03 -1.24
N LYS A 8 -43.08 11.37 -0.27
CA LYS A 8 -42.48 11.08 1.04
C LYS A 8 -41.30 10.12 0.90
N ILE A 9 -41.47 9.00 0.20
CA ILE A 9 -40.41 7.99 0.02
C ILE A 9 -39.17 8.62 -0.62
N SER A 10 -39.35 9.35 -1.73
CA SER A 10 -38.26 10.04 -2.42
C SER A 10 -37.52 11.01 -1.50
N ARG A 11 -38.26 11.77 -0.68
CA ARG A 11 -37.69 12.70 0.30
C ARG A 11 -36.88 11.97 1.36
N VAL A 12 -37.44 10.96 2.03
CA VAL A 12 -36.76 10.17 3.05
C VAL A 12 -35.47 9.54 2.50
N LEU A 13 -35.51 8.96 1.29
CA LEU A 13 -34.32 8.40 0.64
C LEU A 13 -33.26 9.46 0.33
N LYS A 14 -33.67 10.67 -0.08
CA LYS A 14 -32.74 11.78 -0.35
C LYS A 14 -32.06 12.27 0.94
N LEU A 15 -32.80 12.38 2.05
CA LEU A 15 -32.21 12.69 3.35
C LEU A 15 -31.26 11.58 3.81
N TYR A 16 -31.66 10.32 3.68
CA TYR A 16 -30.84 9.17 4.05
C TYR A 16 -29.54 9.10 3.24
N ASP A 17 -29.58 9.30 1.93
CA ASP A 17 -28.40 9.38 1.07
C ASP A 17 -27.47 10.53 1.49
N THR A 18 -28.04 11.69 1.85
CA THR A 18 -27.28 12.84 2.37
C THR A 18 -26.53 12.47 3.66
N PHE A 19 -27.18 11.78 4.59
CA PHE A 19 -26.56 11.29 5.82
C PHE A 19 -25.45 10.27 5.54
N ARG A 20 -25.68 9.29 4.66
CA ARG A 20 -24.71 8.25 4.28
C ARG A 20 -23.50 8.80 3.53
N LYS A 21 -23.60 9.97 2.91
CA LYS A 21 -22.47 10.71 2.33
C LYS A 21 -21.74 11.60 3.35
N GLY A 22 -22.12 11.53 4.63
CA GLY A 22 -21.58 12.37 5.70
C GLY A 22 -21.97 13.85 5.56
N GLY A 23 -23.08 14.12 4.87
CA GLY A 23 -23.67 15.45 4.76
C GLY A 23 -24.37 15.88 6.05
N VAL A 24 -24.67 17.17 6.11
CA VAL A 24 -25.41 17.78 7.23
C VAL A 24 -26.74 18.31 6.72
N ILE A 25 -27.83 17.98 7.41
CA ILE A 25 -29.18 18.40 7.08
C ILE A 25 -29.59 19.56 7.97
N ASN A 26 -29.69 20.76 7.39
CA ASN A 26 -30.29 21.92 8.04
C ASN A 26 -31.79 21.97 7.71
N LYS A 27 -32.65 21.90 8.74
CA LYS A 27 -34.11 21.79 8.54
C LYS A 27 -34.70 22.89 7.68
N LYS A 28 -34.34 24.15 7.96
CA LYS A 28 -34.87 25.31 7.24
C LYS A 28 -34.48 25.27 5.77
N ARG A 29 -33.18 25.11 5.50
CA ARG A 29 -32.66 25.02 4.13
C ARG A 29 -33.27 23.84 3.36
N THR A 30 -33.33 22.66 3.99
CA THR A 30 -33.88 21.46 3.35
C THR A 30 -35.39 21.57 3.13
N ALA A 31 -36.12 22.26 4.01
CA ALA A 31 -37.53 22.56 3.83
C ALA A 31 -37.76 23.44 2.59
N ASP A 32 -36.97 24.51 2.45
CA ASP A 32 -37.00 25.41 1.30
C ASP A 32 -36.64 24.67 0.00
N GLU A 33 -35.58 23.85 0.00
CA GLU A 33 -35.11 23.08 -1.16
C GLU A 33 -36.11 22.02 -1.65
N LEU A 34 -36.92 21.48 -0.74
CA LEU A 34 -37.87 20.40 -1.03
C LEU A 34 -39.32 20.88 -1.13
N GLY A 35 -39.57 22.19 -0.96
CA GLY A 35 -40.91 22.77 -1.02
C GLY A 35 -41.85 22.26 0.08
N VAL A 36 -41.33 21.93 1.26
CA VAL A 36 -42.10 21.44 2.41
C VAL A 36 -41.84 22.31 3.64
N ASN A 37 -42.57 22.08 4.74
CA ASN A 37 -42.31 22.77 6.00
C ASN A 37 -41.25 22.03 6.85
N GLU A 38 -40.63 22.74 7.80
CA GLU A 38 -39.61 22.16 8.69
C GLU A 38 -40.14 21.00 9.55
N ARG A 39 -41.44 20.96 9.89
CA ARG A 39 -42.04 19.85 10.64
C ARG A 39 -42.07 18.57 9.80
N THR A 40 -42.26 18.67 8.49
CA THR A 40 -42.19 17.54 7.56
C THR A 40 -40.77 16.98 7.53
N VAL A 41 -39.76 17.84 7.36
CA VAL A 41 -38.34 17.43 7.37
C VAL A 41 -37.97 16.75 8.70
N GLN A 42 -38.44 17.28 9.83
CA GLN A 42 -38.22 16.66 11.14
C GLN A 42 -38.82 15.25 11.21
N ARG A 43 -40.05 15.03 10.73
CA ARG A 43 -40.66 13.69 10.68
C ARG A 43 -39.88 12.73 9.81
N ASP A 44 -39.39 13.18 8.65
CA ASP A 44 -38.59 12.32 7.77
C ASP A 44 -37.25 11.94 8.44
N ILE A 45 -36.63 12.85 9.19
CA ILE A 45 -35.43 12.56 10.01
C ILE A 45 -35.76 11.53 11.09
N ASP A 46 -36.91 11.67 11.77
CA ASP A 46 -37.32 10.75 12.82
C ASP A 46 -37.66 9.35 12.27
N ASP A 47 -38.25 9.27 11.07
CA ASP A 47 -38.44 8.00 10.35
C ASP A 47 -37.09 7.31 10.06
N ILE A 48 -36.07 8.08 9.64
CA ILE A 48 -34.71 7.56 9.41
C ILE A 48 -34.07 7.13 10.74
N ARG A 49 -34.22 7.89 11.82
CA ARG A 49 -33.73 7.51 13.15
C ARG A 49 -34.30 6.17 13.59
N MET A 50 -35.60 5.97 13.42
CA MET A 50 -36.28 4.73 13.75
C MET A 50 -35.78 3.56 12.89
N PHE A 51 -35.52 3.80 11.60
CA PHE A 51 -34.90 2.79 10.74
C PHE A 51 -33.50 2.41 11.24
N LEU A 52 -32.66 3.40 11.56
CA LEU A 52 -31.29 3.19 12.03
C LEU A 52 -31.25 2.46 13.38
N SER A 53 -32.09 2.85 14.35
CA SER A 53 -32.13 2.18 15.67
C SER A 53 -32.48 0.70 15.58
N ASN A 54 -33.26 0.31 14.57
CA ASN A 54 -33.72 -1.06 14.40
C ASN A 54 -32.77 -1.92 13.55
N ASN A 55 -31.96 -1.32 12.68
CA ASN A 55 -31.20 -2.04 11.65
C ASN A 55 -29.69 -1.78 11.67
N CYS A 56 -29.22 -0.71 12.31
CA CYS A 56 -27.84 -0.23 12.22
C CYS A 56 -27.29 0.05 13.63
N ALA A 57 -26.79 -1.00 14.29
CA ALA A 57 -26.23 -0.88 15.64
C ALA A 57 -25.03 0.08 15.67
N GLY A 58 -25.09 1.06 16.58
CA GLY A 58 -24.02 2.06 16.77
C GLY A 58 -24.11 3.30 15.87
N GLU A 59 -25.09 3.35 14.95
CA GLU A 59 -25.33 4.53 14.13
C GLU A 59 -26.42 5.43 14.73
N GLU A 60 -26.17 6.74 14.79
CA GLU A 60 -27.09 7.70 15.41
C GLU A 60 -27.12 9.04 14.68
N ILE A 61 -28.31 9.64 14.53
CA ILE A 61 -28.46 11.00 13.97
C ILE A 61 -28.39 12.02 15.10
N LEU A 62 -27.27 12.74 15.16
CA LEU A 62 -26.96 13.78 16.14
C LEU A 62 -27.13 15.18 15.55
N TYR A 63 -27.32 16.18 16.40
CA TYR A 63 -27.37 17.59 16.00
C TYR A 63 -26.04 18.28 16.28
N ASP A 64 -25.48 18.93 15.26
CA ASP A 64 -24.27 19.75 15.36
C ASP A 64 -24.69 21.23 15.42
N PHE A 65 -24.50 21.86 16.60
CA PHE A 65 -24.82 23.27 16.81
C PHE A 65 -23.95 24.23 15.99
N SER A 66 -22.69 23.85 15.69
CA SER A 66 -21.79 24.68 14.90
C SER A 66 -22.22 24.71 13.43
N LYS A 67 -22.70 23.57 12.92
CA LYS A 67 -23.18 23.43 11.53
C LYS A 67 -24.68 23.68 11.39
N LYS A 68 -25.38 23.95 12.51
CA LYS A 68 -26.83 24.17 12.60
C LYS A 68 -27.64 23.09 11.89
N GLY A 69 -27.28 21.82 12.06
CA GLY A 69 -27.97 20.73 11.35
C GLY A 69 -27.68 19.34 11.90
N TYR A 70 -28.43 18.37 11.40
CA TYR A 70 -28.30 16.97 11.78
C TYR A 70 -27.26 16.26 10.92
N TYR A 71 -26.52 15.33 11.52
CA TYR A 71 -25.57 14.46 10.82
C TYR A 71 -25.65 13.03 11.37
N LEU A 72 -25.25 12.06 10.56
CA LEU A 72 -25.14 10.67 10.99
C LEU A 72 -23.78 10.45 11.64
N SER A 73 -23.78 9.83 12.81
CA SER A 73 -22.60 9.45 13.58
C SER A 73 -22.49 7.92 13.62
N GLY A 74 -21.28 7.41 13.85
CA GLY A 74 -21.05 5.97 14.03
C GLY A 74 -21.08 5.12 12.77
N PHE A 75 -21.23 5.74 11.59
CA PHE A 75 -21.24 5.04 10.30
C PHE A 75 -19.89 5.17 9.56
N VAL A 76 -19.54 4.17 8.75
CA VAL A 76 -18.39 4.24 7.85
C VAL A 76 -18.78 5.00 6.59
N LYS A 77 -18.14 6.16 6.37
CA LYS A 77 -18.30 6.94 5.15
C LYS A 77 -17.66 6.19 3.98
N ASN A 78 -18.48 5.80 3.00
CA ASN A 78 -18.10 4.97 1.84
C ASN A 78 -17.52 3.59 2.24
N PRO A 79 -18.36 2.60 2.62
CA PRO A 79 -17.87 1.25 2.91
C PRO A 79 -17.24 0.63 1.65
N LEU A 80 -16.19 -0.19 1.85
CA LEU A 80 -15.62 -0.99 0.78
C LEU A 80 -16.68 -1.93 0.21
N THR A 81 -16.81 -1.95 -1.11
CA THR A 81 -17.68 -2.89 -1.82
C THR A 81 -17.12 -4.31 -1.75
N GLY A 82 -17.97 -5.33 -1.95
CA GLY A 82 -17.51 -6.73 -2.04
C GLY A 82 -16.42 -6.94 -3.09
N VAL A 83 -16.47 -6.20 -4.21
CA VAL A 83 -15.45 -6.22 -5.26
C VAL A 83 -14.11 -5.68 -4.74
N GLU A 84 -14.10 -4.52 -4.10
CA GLU A 84 -12.87 -3.93 -3.54
C GLU A 84 -12.26 -4.81 -2.44
N LEU A 85 -13.10 -5.39 -1.57
CA LEU A 85 -12.66 -6.31 -0.53
C LEU A 85 -11.99 -7.55 -1.12
N LEU A 86 -12.62 -8.18 -2.12
CA LEU A 86 -12.05 -9.36 -2.78
C LEU A 86 -10.69 -9.04 -3.40
N SER A 87 -10.58 -7.92 -4.13
CA SER A 87 -9.32 -7.49 -4.76
C SER A 87 -8.21 -7.25 -3.74
N ILE A 88 -8.52 -6.54 -2.64
CA ILE A 88 -7.54 -6.28 -1.58
C ILE A 88 -7.09 -7.59 -0.93
N ILE A 89 -8.02 -8.50 -0.62
CA ILE A 89 -7.70 -9.79 -0.01
C ILE A 89 -6.78 -10.62 -0.91
N LYS A 90 -7.04 -10.67 -2.23
CA LYS A 90 -6.19 -11.38 -3.19
C LYS A 90 -4.76 -10.83 -3.20
N ILE A 91 -4.62 -9.50 -3.23
CA ILE A 91 -3.30 -8.84 -3.21
C ILE A 91 -2.56 -9.13 -1.90
N ILE A 92 -3.26 -9.06 -0.76
CA ILE A 92 -2.66 -9.30 0.55
C ILE A 92 -2.24 -10.78 0.71
N LEU A 93 -3.04 -11.73 0.23
CA LEU A 93 -2.69 -13.16 0.23
C LEU A 93 -1.42 -13.42 -0.59
N GLU A 94 -1.33 -12.88 -1.80
CA GLU A 94 -0.16 -13.04 -2.67
C GLU A 94 1.09 -12.33 -2.12
N SER A 95 0.92 -11.27 -1.32
CA SER A 95 2.03 -10.58 -0.68
C SER A 95 2.86 -11.49 0.25
N ARG A 96 2.21 -12.48 0.88
CA ARG A 96 2.80 -13.44 1.84
C ARG A 96 3.56 -12.80 3.02
N ALA A 97 3.44 -11.48 3.19
CA ALA A 97 4.31 -10.66 4.03
C ALA A 97 4.04 -10.81 5.53
N PHE A 98 2.83 -11.24 5.88
CA PHE A 98 2.40 -11.40 7.26
C PHE A 98 2.44 -12.86 7.69
N CYS A 99 2.68 -13.09 8.99
CA CYS A 99 2.54 -14.43 9.55
C CYS A 99 1.05 -14.86 9.53
N LYS A 100 0.79 -16.16 9.69
CA LYS A 100 -0.57 -16.72 9.57
C LYS A 100 -1.60 -16.04 10.47
N SER A 101 -1.24 -15.72 11.71
CA SER A 101 -2.16 -15.09 12.66
C SER A 101 -2.54 -13.67 12.24
N GLU A 102 -1.57 -12.84 11.84
CA GLU A 102 -1.83 -11.50 11.32
C GLU A 102 -2.60 -11.54 10.00
N MET A 103 -2.25 -12.47 9.10
CA MET A 103 -2.95 -12.65 7.83
C MET A 103 -4.43 -12.97 8.03
N ASN A 104 -4.74 -13.95 8.88
CA ASN A 104 -6.11 -14.31 9.20
C ASN A 104 -6.86 -13.15 9.86
N GLY A 105 -6.22 -12.47 10.82
CA GLY A 105 -6.82 -11.32 11.50
C GLY A 105 -7.14 -10.15 10.56
N LEU A 106 -6.26 -9.85 9.59
CA LEU A 106 -6.49 -8.83 8.58
C LEU A 106 -7.65 -9.20 7.65
N ILE A 107 -7.71 -10.46 7.20
CA ILE A 107 -8.78 -10.93 6.32
C ILE A 107 -10.12 -10.92 7.06
N ASP A 108 -10.16 -11.36 8.31
CA ASP A 108 -11.38 -11.32 9.12
C ASP A 108 -11.88 -9.88 9.35
N ALA A 109 -10.95 -8.93 9.60
CA ALA A 109 -11.28 -7.51 9.73
C ALA A 109 -11.75 -6.84 8.42
N LEU A 110 -11.27 -7.32 7.27
CA LEU A 110 -11.79 -6.88 5.96
C LEU A 110 -13.18 -7.47 5.72
N LEU A 111 -13.36 -8.77 5.97
CA LEU A 111 -14.64 -9.45 5.80
C LEU A 111 -15.72 -8.99 6.77
N SER A 112 -15.36 -8.43 7.94
CA SER A 112 -16.33 -7.85 8.87
C SER A 112 -17.04 -6.62 8.31
N GLN A 113 -16.44 -5.96 7.30
CA GLN A 113 -17.04 -4.80 6.61
C GLN A 113 -17.97 -5.20 5.46
N ALA A 114 -17.90 -6.46 5.01
CA ALA A 114 -18.75 -6.98 3.95
C ALA A 114 -20.19 -7.25 4.43
N THR A 115 -21.14 -7.16 3.51
CA THR A 115 -22.49 -7.73 3.70
C THR A 115 -22.40 -9.24 3.94
N GLU A 116 -23.45 -9.85 4.49
CA GLU A 116 -23.44 -11.30 4.72
C GLU A 116 -23.30 -12.10 3.40
N GLU A 117 -23.94 -11.61 2.34
CA GLU A 117 -23.89 -12.21 1.00
C GLU A 117 -22.47 -12.12 0.41
N ASP A 118 -21.88 -10.92 0.38
CA ASP A 118 -20.52 -10.70 -0.10
C ASP A 118 -19.52 -11.53 0.70
N ARG A 119 -19.66 -11.58 2.03
CA ARG A 119 -18.78 -12.36 2.89
C ARG A 119 -18.80 -13.85 2.53
N LYS A 120 -19.99 -14.42 2.31
CA LYS A 120 -20.15 -15.83 1.89
C LYS A 120 -19.50 -16.07 0.53
N PHE A 121 -19.76 -15.18 -0.42
CA PHE A 121 -19.18 -15.23 -1.77
C PHE A 121 -17.64 -15.17 -1.74
N ILE A 122 -17.07 -14.17 -1.05
CA ILE A 122 -15.62 -13.99 -0.95
C ILE A 122 -14.97 -15.20 -0.29
N LYS A 123 -15.53 -15.71 0.82
CA LYS A 123 -15.00 -16.90 1.52
C LYS A 123 -14.97 -18.13 0.61
N ALA A 124 -15.98 -18.32 -0.24
CA ALA A 124 -16.00 -19.41 -1.21
C ALA A 124 -14.85 -19.29 -2.23
N ILE A 125 -14.53 -18.07 -2.68
CA ILE A 125 -13.46 -17.82 -3.65
C ILE A 125 -12.06 -17.98 -3.06
N ILE A 126 -11.83 -17.51 -1.83
CA ILE A 126 -10.49 -17.49 -1.22
C ILE A 126 -10.18 -18.74 -0.39
N GLY A 127 -11.15 -19.61 -0.14
CA GLY A 127 -11.02 -20.73 0.79
C GLY A 127 -9.82 -21.64 0.50
N ASN A 128 -9.60 -21.99 -0.77
CA ASN A 128 -8.46 -22.83 -1.17
C ASN A 128 -7.11 -22.13 -0.94
N GLU A 129 -7.00 -20.85 -1.25
CA GLU A 129 -5.79 -20.05 -1.02
C GLU A 129 -5.48 -19.90 0.46
N LEU A 130 -6.51 -19.74 1.31
CA LEU A 130 -6.33 -19.70 2.77
C LEU A 130 -5.79 -21.01 3.32
N ILE A 131 -6.29 -22.15 2.85
CA ILE A 131 -5.82 -23.48 3.27
C ILE A 131 -4.35 -23.67 2.89
N HIS A 132 -3.97 -23.26 1.69
CA HIS A 132 -2.62 -23.40 1.17
C HIS A 132 -1.72 -22.19 1.42
N PHE A 133 -2.16 -21.23 2.24
CA PHE A 133 -1.39 -20.02 2.51
C PHE A 133 -0.06 -20.35 3.19
N GLN A 134 1.04 -20.00 2.50
CA GLN A 134 2.40 -20.22 2.98
C GLN A 134 3.08 -18.87 3.24
N PRO A 135 3.19 -18.42 4.51
CA PRO A 135 3.88 -17.18 4.83
C PRO A 135 5.38 -17.29 4.54
N LEU A 136 6.05 -16.15 4.52
CA LEU A 136 7.50 -16.08 4.46
C LEU A 136 8.14 -16.66 5.75
N GLN A 137 9.38 -17.12 5.61
CA GLN A 137 10.11 -17.87 6.65
C GLN A 137 10.39 -17.09 7.94
N HIS A 138 10.19 -15.76 7.98
CA HIS A 138 10.47 -14.97 9.18
C HIS A 138 9.53 -15.32 10.35
N ASN A 139 8.30 -15.76 10.08
CA ASN A 139 7.30 -16.21 11.07
C ASN A 139 7.10 -15.27 12.28
N LYS A 140 7.28 -13.96 12.08
CA LYS A 140 7.12 -12.93 13.10
C LYS A 140 5.92 -12.04 12.79
N PRO A 141 5.21 -11.54 13.83
CA PRO A 141 4.26 -10.46 13.64
C PRO A 141 4.97 -9.17 13.26
N LEU A 142 4.46 -8.45 12.27
CA LEU A 142 5.05 -7.22 11.73
C LEU A 142 4.15 -5.99 11.87
N LEU A 143 2.83 -6.14 12.01
CA LEU A 143 1.88 -5.01 11.97
C LEU A 143 2.20 -3.94 13.01
N LYS A 144 2.49 -4.35 14.25
CA LYS A 144 2.86 -3.43 15.32
C LYS A 144 4.16 -2.69 15.01
N MET A 145 5.16 -3.38 14.49
CA MET A 145 6.45 -2.78 14.15
C MET A 145 6.34 -1.80 12.98
N ILE A 146 5.55 -2.13 11.95
CA ILE A 146 5.21 -1.23 10.83
C ILE A 146 4.57 0.05 11.36
N TRP A 147 3.61 -0.07 12.28
CA TRP A 147 2.96 1.08 12.92
C TRP A 147 3.95 1.94 13.72
N ASP A 148 4.79 1.31 14.55
CA ASP A 148 5.76 2.02 15.39
C ASP A 148 6.85 2.72 14.56
N ILE A 149 7.27 2.11 13.44
CA ILE A 149 8.12 2.76 12.44
C ILE A 149 7.40 3.97 11.83
N GLY A 150 6.15 3.82 11.39
CA GLY A 150 5.34 4.93 10.85
C GLY A 150 5.20 6.08 11.84
N PHE A 151 5.01 5.76 13.12
CA PHE A 151 4.99 6.74 14.20
C PHE A 151 6.34 7.47 14.33
N SER A 152 7.47 6.76 14.31
CA SER A 152 8.80 7.37 14.40
C SER A 152 9.10 8.32 13.23
N ILE A 153 8.70 7.95 12.00
CA ILE A 153 8.82 8.75 10.79
C ILE A 153 8.03 10.06 10.96
N ARG A 154 6.74 9.95 11.32
CA ARG A 154 5.84 11.11 11.49
C ARG A 154 6.36 12.09 12.54
N ASN A 155 6.90 11.58 13.64
CA ASN A 155 7.39 12.40 14.75
C ASN A 155 8.86 12.85 14.61
N LYS A 156 9.53 12.45 13.53
CA LYS A 156 10.96 12.69 13.28
C LYS A 156 11.83 12.25 14.46
N GLN A 157 11.54 11.07 15.00
CA GLN A 157 12.24 10.47 16.13
C GLN A 157 13.25 9.43 15.66
N MET A 158 14.48 9.51 16.16
CA MET A 158 15.47 8.47 15.89
C MET A 158 15.05 7.15 16.54
N ILE A 159 15.50 6.06 15.94
CA ILE A 159 15.27 4.71 16.46
C ILE A 159 16.59 3.97 16.55
N GLU A 160 16.71 3.13 17.55
CA GLU A 160 17.76 2.12 17.66
C GLU A 160 17.18 0.77 17.21
N ILE A 161 17.88 0.11 16.30
CA ILE A 161 17.52 -1.22 15.80
C ILE A 161 18.67 -2.20 16.01
N THR A 162 18.34 -3.41 16.43
CA THR A 162 19.23 -4.58 16.30
C THR A 162 18.85 -5.32 15.03
N TYR A 163 19.75 -5.33 14.06
CA TYR A 163 19.48 -5.81 12.70
C TYR A 163 20.27 -7.08 12.39
N GLU A 164 19.56 -8.14 11.99
CA GLU A 164 20.13 -9.39 11.50
C GLU A 164 20.50 -9.24 10.02
N ARG A 165 21.79 -9.34 9.71
CA ARG A 165 22.33 -9.24 8.36
C ARG A 165 22.15 -10.55 7.59
N MET A 166 22.42 -10.51 6.28
CA MET A 166 22.35 -11.70 5.42
C MET A 166 23.34 -12.80 5.79
N ASP A 167 24.46 -12.46 6.41
CA ASP A 167 25.48 -13.39 6.92
C ASP A 167 25.11 -13.96 8.30
N GLY A 168 23.91 -13.67 8.81
CA GLY A 168 23.44 -14.10 10.13
C GLY A 168 23.99 -13.29 11.30
N LYS A 169 24.87 -12.31 11.06
CA LYS A 169 25.42 -11.47 12.12
C LYS A 169 24.47 -10.36 12.50
N GLU A 170 24.49 -9.98 13.77
CA GLU A 170 23.71 -8.85 14.27
C GLU A 170 24.53 -7.57 14.28
N SER A 171 23.84 -6.44 14.11
CA SER A 171 24.43 -5.12 14.27
C SER A 171 23.44 -4.17 14.90
N VAL A 172 23.89 -3.38 15.87
CA VAL A 172 23.09 -2.30 16.46
C VAL A 172 23.32 -1.04 15.65
N ARG A 173 22.25 -0.37 15.25
CA ARG A 173 22.27 0.88 14.48
C ARG A 173 21.30 1.88 15.08
N ILE A 174 21.76 3.11 15.24
CA ILE A 174 20.86 4.26 15.42
C ILE A 174 20.58 4.83 14.03
N VAL A 175 19.31 4.97 13.68
CA VAL A 175 18.89 5.41 12.35
C VAL A 175 17.86 6.54 12.43
N LYS A 176 17.83 7.35 11.37
CA LYS A 176 16.87 8.42 11.12
C LYS A 176 15.84 7.89 10.11
N PRO A 177 14.68 7.38 10.56
CA PRO A 177 13.70 6.70 9.71
C PRO A 177 12.94 7.67 8.80
N VAL A 178 13.02 7.44 7.48
CA VAL A 178 12.46 8.31 6.44
C VAL A 178 11.15 7.80 5.88
N SER A 179 11.08 6.50 5.61
CA SER A 179 9.94 5.91 4.91
C SER A 179 9.84 4.43 5.25
N ILE A 180 8.65 3.87 5.03
CA ILE A 180 8.41 2.44 5.05
C ILE A 180 7.70 2.03 3.77
N ILE A 181 8.26 1.06 3.05
CA ILE A 181 7.72 0.61 1.77
C ILE A 181 7.59 -0.91 1.71
N PHE A 182 6.49 -1.37 1.13
CA PHE A 182 6.34 -2.77 0.72
C PHE A 182 6.94 -2.98 -0.68
N SER A 183 7.74 -4.02 -0.86
CA SER A 183 8.34 -4.38 -2.15
C SER A 183 8.56 -5.88 -2.27
N GLU A 184 8.07 -6.44 -3.38
CA GLU A 184 8.00 -7.88 -3.65
C GLU A 184 7.24 -8.59 -2.51
N TYR A 185 7.97 -9.10 -1.53
CA TYR A 185 7.44 -9.86 -0.40
C TYR A 185 7.69 -9.20 0.96
N TYR A 186 8.47 -8.11 1.03
CA TYR A 186 8.97 -7.60 2.30
C TYR A 186 8.65 -6.13 2.51
N PHE A 187 8.44 -5.76 3.78
CA PHE A 187 8.49 -4.37 4.21
C PHE A 187 9.93 -3.93 4.44
N TYR A 188 10.27 -2.74 3.97
CA TYR A 188 11.58 -2.12 4.12
C TYR A 188 11.43 -0.78 4.83
N LEU A 189 12.19 -0.61 5.91
CA LEU A 189 12.49 0.67 6.51
C LEU A 189 13.60 1.33 5.69
N ILE A 190 13.34 2.54 5.20
CA ILE A 190 14.35 3.40 4.58
C ILE A 190 14.84 4.39 5.63
N ALA A 191 16.13 4.37 5.93
CA ALA A 191 16.66 5.24 6.98
C ALA A 191 18.12 5.63 6.75
N PHE A 192 18.49 6.83 7.18
CA PHE A 192 19.90 7.23 7.25
C PHE A 192 20.51 6.71 8.54
N ILE A 193 21.68 6.08 8.45
CA ILE A 193 22.42 5.62 9.64
C ILE A 193 23.05 6.86 10.30
N LYS A 194 22.85 7.01 11.61
CA LYS A 194 23.48 8.09 12.38
C LYS A 194 25.00 7.94 12.30
N ASP A 195 25.70 9.05 12.09
CA ASP A 195 27.17 9.13 12.00
C ASP A 195 27.80 8.28 10.89
N SER A 196 27.04 7.94 9.85
CA SER A 196 27.55 7.28 8.65
C SER A 196 28.22 8.28 7.70
N GLU A 197 29.37 7.92 7.13
CA GLU A 197 30.04 8.68 6.08
C GLU A 197 29.27 8.65 4.74
N TYR A 198 28.44 7.62 4.54
CA TYR A 198 27.58 7.51 3.37
C TYR A 198 26.34 8.40 3.53
N GLN A 199 26.14 9.30 2.56
CA GLN A 199 24.98 10.20 2.49
C GLN A 199 23.74 9.54 1.89
N SER A 200 23.82 8.30 1.42
CA SER A 200 22.68 7.57 0.86
C SER A 200 21.90 6.82 1.95
N PRO A 201 20.57 6.72 1.86
CA PRO A 201 19.78 5.97 2.81
C PRO A 201 20.05 4.46 2.68
N ALA A 202 19.95 3.74 3.79
CA ALA A 202 20.01 2.29 3.84
C ALA A 202 18.59 1.69 3.87
N PHE A 203 18.46 0.48 3.31
CA PHE A 203 17.21 -0.27 3.24
C PHE A 203 17.28 -1.44 4.22
N PHE A 204 16.44 -1.40 5.25
CA PHE A 204 16.37 -2.43 6.29
C PHE A 204 15.08 -3.22 6.14
N ARG A 205 15.19 -4.50 5.79
CA ARG A 205 14.06 -5.44 5.88
C ARG A 205 13.48 -5.47 7.30
N VAL A 206 12.21 -5.11 7.45
CA VAL A 206 11.55 -5.00 8.76
C VAL A 206 11.52 -6.35 9.48
N ASP A 207 11.36 -7.46 8.76
CA ASP A 207 11.36 -8.81 9.32
C ASP A 207 12.70 -9.25 9.96
N ARG A 208 13.78 -8.55 9.62
CA ARG A 208 15.15 -8.77 10.15
C ARG A 208 15.51 -7.84 11.33
N ILE A 209 14.62 -6.93 11.71
CA ILE A 209 14.78 -6.14 12.94
C ILE A 209 14.39 -7.05 14.12
N LYS A 210 15.37 -7.37 14.98
CA LYS A 210 15.18 -8.21 16.18
C LYS A 210 14.70 -7.38 17.37
N HIS A 211 15.27 -6.18 17.52
CA HIS A 211 14.90 -5.23 18.55
C HIS A 211 14.69 -3.84 17.96
N PHE A 212 13.66 -3.15 18.44
CA PHE A 212 13.27 -1.82 18.02
C PHE A 212 13.07 -0.97 19.28
N LYS A 213 13.70 0.21 19.31
CA LYS A 213 13.59 1.15 20.42
C LYS A 213 13.46 2.58 19.90
N LEU A 214 12.38 3.25 20.28
CA LEU A 214 12.23 4.68 20.07
C LEU A 214 13.22 5.44 20.96
N LEU A 215 13.93 6.40 20.38
CA LEU A 215 14.81 7.29 21.12
C LEU A 215 14.10 8.63 21.38
N GLN A 216 14.51 9.31 22.45
CA GLN A 216 14.04 10.67 22.74
C GLN A 216 14.63 11.69 21.76
N GLU A 217 15.77 11.36 21.15
CA GLU A 217 16.45 12.20 20.18
C GLU A 217 15.61 12.36 18.90
N LYS A 218 15.28 13.61 18.57
CA LYS A 218 14.65 13.98 17.31
C LYS A 218 15.69 14.41 16.31
N PHE A 219 15.39 14.24 15.03
CA PHE A 219 16.24 14.72 13.94
C PHE A 219 15.48 15.73 13.07
N LYS A 220 16.22 16.51 12.30
CA LYS A 220 15.67 17.42 11.29
C LYS A 220 16.01 16.86 9.91
N TYR A 221 15.05 16.92 9.01
CA TYR A 221 15.28 16.74 7.58
C TYR A 221 15.68 18.07 6.97
N SER A 222 16.74 18.07 6.17
CA SER A 222 16.95 19.05 5.10
C SER A 222 16.08 18.66 3.89
N GLU A 223 15.83 19.57 2.96
CA GLU A 223 15.10 19.23 1.72
C GLU A 223 15.80 18.11 0.92
N LYS A 224 17.12 17.98 1.04
CA LYS A 224 17.91 16.93 0.40
C LYS A 224 17.64 15.54 0.97
N ASP A 225 17.09 15.46 2.19
CA ASP A 225 16.74 14.20 2.84
C ASP A 225 15.32 13.73 2.50
N ARG A 226 14.57 14.53 1.72
CA ARG A 226 13.22 14.18 1.29
C ARG A 226 13.29 13.06 0.27
N ILE A 227 12.75 11.90 0.62
CA ILE A 227 12.60 10.77 -0.28
C ILE A 227 11.18 10.79 -0.86
N GLU A 228 11.08 10.98 -2.16
CA GLU A 228 9.83 10.78 -2.90
C GLU A 228 9.68 9.29 -3.19
N GLU A 229 8.92 8.59 -2.35
CA GLU A 229 8.72 7.13 -2.44
C GLU A 229 8.24 6.70 -3.83
N GLY A 230 7.38 7.49 -4.47
CA GLY A 230 6.89 7.25 -5.83
C GLY A 230 8.01 7.28 -6.88
N GLU A 231 8.94 8.22 -6.77
CA GLU A 231 10.10 8.30 -7.68
C GLU A 231 11.13 7.22 -7.39
N LEU A 232 11.35 6.92 -6.10
CA LEU A 232 12.25 5.85 -5.69
C LEU A 232 11.80 4.50 -6.26
N ARG A 233 10.50 4.17 -6.14
CA ARG A 233 9.92 2.91 -6.64
C ARG A 233 10.12 2.70 -8.14
N LYS A 234 10.18 3.77 -8.93
CA LYS A 234 10.41 3.68 -10.38
C LYS A 234 11.84 3.24 -10.70
N ARG A 235 12.80 3.49 -9.81
CA ARG A 235 14.25 3.37 -10.07
C ARG A 235 14.92 2.27 -9.24
N ILE A 236 14.38 1.89 -8.09
CA ILE A 236 15.00 0.87 -7.23
C ILE A 236 14.45 -0.53 -7.52
N GLN A 237 15.35 -1.48 -7.71
CA GLN A 237 15.01 -2.88 -7.99
C GLN A 237 15.45 -3.75 -6.81
N PHE A 238 14.53 -4.59 -6.31
CA PHE A 238 14.76 -5.47 -5.16
C PHE A 238 15.32 -4.79 -3.89
N MET A 239 15.14 -3.47 -3.77
CA MET A 239 15.61 -2.65 -2.64
C MET A 239 17.12 -2.72 -2.38
N TYR A 240 17.92 -2.94 -3.43
CA TYR A 240 19.36 -2.81 -3.35
C TYR A 240 19.78 -1.34 -3.41
N ALA A 241 20.50 -0.89 -2.38
CA ALA A 241 21.12 0.43 -2.38
C ALA A 241 22.22 0.53 -3.45
N GLY A 242 22.53 1.76 -3.84
CA GLY A 242 23.66 2.10 -4.68
C GLY A 242 23.42 3.42 -5.39
N ASP A 243 24.39 3.83 -6.20
CA ASP A 243 24.30 5.08 -6.93
C ASP A 243 23.28 4.97 -8.08
N LEU A 244 22.71 6.12 -8.43
CA LEU A 244 21.83 6.24 -9.60
C LEU A 244 22.68 6.06 -10.87
N MET A 245 22.24 5.19 -11.76
CA MET A 245 22.88 4.99 -13.06
C MET A 245 21.84 4.86 -14.17
N THR A 246 22.20 5.31 -15.36
CA THR A 246 21.41 5.07 -16.58
C THR A 246 21.92 3.79 -17.24
N ILE A 247 21.02 2.82 -17.43
CA ILE A 247 21.30 1.56 -18.10
C ILE A 247 20.71 1.57 -19.51
N ARG A 248 21.40 0.93 -20.45
CA ARG A 248 20.86 0.61 -21.77
C ARG A 248 21.04 -0.86 -22.04
N PHE A 249 20.01 -1.50 -22.55
CA PHE A 249 20.04 -2.92 -22.91
C PHE A 249 19.14 -3.17 -24.10
N LYS A 250 19.49 -4.19 -24.90
CA LYS A 250 18.59 -4.74 -25.89
C LYS A 250 17.73 -5.81 -25.24
N PHE A 251 16.46 -5.83 -25.62
CA PHE A 251 15.51 -6.84 -25.17
C PHE A 251 14.86 -7.51 -26.38
N PHE A 252 14.90 -8.84 -26.40
CA PHE A 252 14.44 -9.70 -27.49
C PHE A 252 13.26 -10.60 -27.06
N GLY A 253 12.70 -10.37 -25.88
CA GLY A 253 11.57 -11.15 -25.37
C GLY A 253 10.23 -10.77 -25.99
N LEU A 254 9.25 -11.68 -25.87
CA LEU A 254 7.94 -11.53 -26.51
C LEU A 254 7.07 -10.39 -25.92
N SER A 255 7.34 -9.99 -24.68
CA SER A 255 6.52 -9.02 -23.95
C SER A 255 7.35 -7.80 -23.56
N LEU A 256 7.25 -6.74 -24.37
CA LEU A 256 7.82 -5.44 -24.02
C LEU A 256 7.18 -4.87 -22.75
N SER A 257 5.89 -5.14 -22.51
CA SER A 257 5.19 -4.66 -21.31
C SER A 257 5.84 -5.21 -20.04
N ALA A 258 6.36 -6.45 -20.03
CA ALA A 258 7.08 -6.99 -18.89
C ALA A 258 8.32 -6.15 -18.51
N VAL A 259 8.98 -5.52 -19.50
CA VAL A 259 10.10 -4.60 -19.24
C VAL A 259 9.58 -3.27 -18.68
N LEU A 260 8.54 -2.71 -19.30
CA LEU A 260 7.99 -1.39 -18.91
C LEU A 260 7.30 -1.43 -17.54
N ASP A 261 6.66 -2.55 -17.20
CA ASP A 261 6.07 -2.78 -15.87
C ASP A 261 7.18 -2.91 -14.81
N ARG A 262 8.32 -3.51 -15.17
CA ARG A 262 9.46 -3.66 -14.25
C ARG A 262 10.23 -2.37 -14.05
N PHE A 263 10.41 -1.60 -15.12
CA PHE A 263 11.11 -0.33 -15.14
C PHE A 263 10.13 0.75 -15.61
N PRO A 264 9.29 1.30 -14.72
CA PRO A 264 8.28 2.27 -15.11
C PRO A 264 8.83 3.57 -15.71
N ASN A 265 10.12 3.84 -15.54
CA ASN A 265 10.85 4.96 -16.14
C ASN A 265 11.59 4.58 -17.44
N ALA A 266 11.43 3.34 -17.92
CA ALA A 266 12.09 2.89 -19.13
C ALA A 266 11.52 3.58 -20.38
N LYS A 267 12.41 3.83 -21.33
CA LYS A 267 12.10 4.39 -22.64
C LYS A 267 12.60 3.46 -23.72
N VAL A 268 11.77 3.22 -24.72
CA VAL A 268 12.20 2.58 -25.97
C VAL A 268 12.95 3.63 -26.76
N ILE A 269 14.26 3.44 -26.91
CA ILE A 269 15.13 4.32 -27.69
C ILE A 269 15.03 3.99 -29.17
N GLU A 270 14.96 2.70 -29.50
CA GLU A 270 14.91 2.23 -30.87
C GLU A 270 14.15 0.90 -30.94
N LYS A 271 13.37 0.71 -32.00
CA LYS A 271 12.84 -0.61 -32.37
C LYS A 271 13.82 -1.26 -33.34
N LEU A 272 14.39 -2.40 -32.93
CA LEU A 272 15.34 -3.18 -33.69
C LEU A 272 14.61 -4.26 -34.51
N PRO A 273 15.26 -4.87 -35.52
CA PRO A 273 14.67 -5.98 -36.27
C PRO A 273 14.19 -7.14 -35.39
N GLU A 274 14.95 -7.45 -34.33
CA GLU A 274 14.66 -8.59 -33.43
C GLU A 274 14.27 -8.16 -32.00
N GLY A 275 13.90 -6.90 -31.77
CA GLY A 275 13.51 -6.46 -30.43
C GLY A 275 13.55 -4.95 -30.24
N TRP A 276 14.00 -4.51 -29.06
CA TRP A 276 14.03 -3.10 -28.68
C TRP A 276 15.32 -2.74 -27.96
N LEU A 277 15.85 -1.54 -28.24
CA LEU A 277 16.84 -0.89 -27.41
C LEU A 277 16.11 -0.07 -26.35
N ILE A 278 16.39 -0.35 -25.09
CA ILE A 278 15.70 0.25 -23.95
C ILE A 278 16.70 0.98 -23.07
N GLU A 279 16.31 2.15 -22.58
CA GLU A 279 17.03 2.94 -21.59
C GLU A 279 16.20 3.07 -20.32
N ALA A 280 16.80 2.94 -19.14
CA ALA A 280 16.16 3.17 -17.85
C ALA A 280 17.15 3.73 -16.83
N GLU A 281 16.67 4.46 -15.82
CA GLU A 281 17.48 4.88 -14.67
C GLU A 281 17.22 3.95 -13.49
N VAL A 282 18.28 3.45 -12.86
CA VAL A 282 18.17 2.50 -11.75
C VAL A 282 19.14 2.84 -10.62
N TYR A 283 18.73 2.55 -9.39
CA TYR A 283 19.63 2.60 -8.23
C TYR A 283 20.32 1.27 -8.02
N GLY A 284 21.64 1.35 -7.85
CA GLY A 284 22.47 0.19 -7.51
C GLY A 284 22.37 -0.94 -8.53
N LYS A 285 22.70 -2.15 -8.08
CA LYS A 285 22.84 -3.32 -8.95
C LYS A 285 21.67 -4.30 -8.89
N GLY A 286 20.58 -3.93 -8.20
CA GLY A 286 19.38 -4.78 -8.10
C GLY A 286 18.79 -5.13 -9.48
N CYS A 287 18.93 -4.24 -10.46
CA CYS A 287 18.49 -4.46 -11.84
C CYS A 287 19.11 -5.72 -12.47
N MET A 288 20.34 -6.10 -12.08
CA MET A 288 21.04 -7.28 -12.62
C MET A 288 20.26 -8.57 -12.39
N MET A 289 19.65 -8.74 -11.21
CA MET A 289 18.89 -9.96 -10.90
C MET A 289 17.72 -10.16 -11.86
N TRP A 290 17.04 -9.07 -12.21
CA TRP A 290 15.94 -9.12 -13.16
C TRP A 290 16.43 -9.31 -14.60
N LEU A 291 17.52 -8.63 -14.98
CA LEU A 291 18.12 -8.80 -16.31
C LEU A 291 18.56 -10.26 -16.51
N LEU A 292 19.26 -10.86 -15.54
CA LEU A 292 19.67 -12.26 -15.60
C LEU A 292 18.47 -13.22 -15.68
N SER A 293 17.34 -12.92 -15.02
CA SER A 293 16.15 -13.77 -15.10
C SER A 293 15.49 -13.77 -16.48
N GLN A 294 15.85 -12.84 -17.37
CA GLN A 294 15.39 -12.85 -18.76
C GLN A 294 16.14 -13.87 -19.64
N GLY A 295 17.27 -14.39 -19.16
CA GLY A 295 18.13 -15.31 -19.90
C GLY A 295 18.76 -14.65 -21.13
N GLU A 296 18.84 -15.40 -22.23
CA GLU A 296 19.40 -14.92 -23.51
C GLU A 296 18.62 -13.77 -24.17
N ARG A 297 17.41 -13.46 -23.67
CA ARG A 297 16.53 -12.42 -24.22
C ARG A 297 16.95 -11.00 -23.87
N VAL A 298 18.09 -10.82 -23.21
CA VAL A 298 18.61 -9.50 -22.85
C VAL A 298 20.11 -9.37 -23.12
N GLU A 299 20.51 -8.24 -23.66
CA GLU A 299 21.92 -7.86 -23.82
C GLU A 299 22.17 -6.49 -23.20
N VAL A 300 22.95 -6.41 -22.12
CA VAL A 300 23.35 -5.12 -21.54
C VAL A 300 24.37 -4.43 -22.44
N ILE A 301 24.09 -3.17 -22.80
CA ILE A 301 24.93 -2.33 -23.66
C ILE A 301 25.73 -1.33 -22.82
N SER A 302 25.10 -0.67 -21.84
CA SER A 302 25.76 0.30 -20.95
C SER A 302 25.11 0.34 -19.56
N PRO A 303 25.83 0.77 -18.51
CA PRO A 303 27.25 1.15 -18.50
C PRO A 303 28.17 -0.07 -18.66
N GLN A 304 29.41 0.18 -19.08
CA GLN A 304 30.39 -0.90 -19.32
C GLN A 304 30.64 -1.74 -18.06
N SER A 305 30.67 -1.10 -16.89
CA SER A 305 30.79 -1.77 -15.59
C SER A 305 29.70 -2.82 -15.35
N LEU A 306 28.45 -2.50 -15.66
CA LEU A 306 27.32 -3.42 -15.53
C LEU A 306 27.42 -4.57 -16.54
N ARG A 307 27.84 -4.27 -17.78
CA ARG A 307 28.03 -5.27 -18.83
C ARG A 307 29.12 -6.28 -18.46
N ASP A 308 30.25 -5.81 -17.94
CA ASP A 308 31.37 -6.67 -17.55
C ASP A 308 31.00 -7.58 -16.37
N GLU A 309 30.20 -7.06 -15.42
CA GLU A 309 29.70 -7.83 -14.29
C GLU A 309 28.67 -8.89 -14.71
N MET A 310 27.79 -8.57 -15.67
CA MET A 310 26.90 -9.55 -16.30
C MET A 310 27.69 -10.68 -16.96
N LYS A 311 28.70 -10.35 -17.79
CA LYS A 311 29.58 -11.34 -18.43
C LYS A 311 30.26 -12.24 -17.41
N ARG A 312 30.86 -11.65 -16.37
CA ARG A 312 31.51 -12.40 -15.29
C ARG A 312 30.54 -13.36 -14.60
N THR A 313 29.34 -12.89 -14.29
CA THR A 313 28.32 -13.70 -13.62
C THR A 313 27.87 -14.86 -14.50
N ILE A 314 27.63 -14.62 -15.79
CA ILE A 314 27.25 -15.66 -16.76
C ILE A 314 28.35 -16.71 -16.91
N GLN A 315 29.62 -16.29 -16.97
CA GLN A 315 30.75 -17.24 -17.03
C GLN A 315 30.78 -18.14 -15.78
N LEU A 316 30.70 -17.54 -14.59
CA LEU A 316 30.64 -18.30 -13.33
C LEU A 316 29.42 -19.23 -13.23
N MET A 317 28.32 -18.89 -13.90
CA MET A 317 27.15 -19.77 -14.00
C MET A 317 27.44 -20.94 -14.94
N ALA A 318 27.96 -20.67 -16.14
CA ALA A 318 28.31 -21.69 -17.13
C ALA A 318 29.31 -22.71 -16.57
N ASP A 319 30.34 -22.24 -15.86
CA ASP A 319 31.37 -23.08 -15.24
C ASP A 319 30.83 -24.09 -14.22
N LYS A 320 29.60 -23.91 -13.70
CA LYS A 320 28.97 -24.88 -12.77
C LYS A 320 28.29 -26.05 -13.46
N TYR A 321 28.07 -25.94 -14.78
CA TYR A 321 27.41 -26.97 -15.59
C TYR A 321 28.36 -27.63 -16.60
N ASN A 322 29.61 -27.16 -16.66
CA ASN A 322 30.72 -27.76 -17.39
C ASN A 322 31.49 -28.74 -16.50
#